data_AF-B5FE90-F1
#
_entry.id   AF-B5FE90-F1
#
_cell.length_a   1.000
_cell.length_b   1.000
_cell.length_c   1.000
_cell.angle_alpha   90.00
_cell.angle_beta   90.00
_cell.angle_gamma   90.00
#
_symmetry.space_group_name_H-M   'P 1'
#
loop_
_entity.id
_entity.type
_entity.pdbx_description
1 polymer ?
#
loop_
_entity_poly.entity_id
_entity_poly.type
_entity_poly.pdbx_seq_one_letter_code
_entity_poly.pdbx_strand_id
1 'polypeptide(L)'
;MPWLRALHLNWALAYTGGNSSKLSKMKTKELVPLVLGLLAEKATVTDVKLKYALSEEQWSRVSKKAYEHHVAAARKKRLEDQAKRHVACTDLSTIDHMFEAMDFLASKALCLPTDITPHNYDVVNEFRKRQYFNEKALVRFVEKLVMNPKIRAHQKLGRFNHYPAFKPFSTYIEASLVSYYRRNYHCCFLTLAPVIEGIMLRWSGYVGVGPKPQFEDLRKFFRNGYKRNPRPGNPLFYRLFSYAADEILCKHFYLNSQQGVAHEGFNRHIASHMISDDDFSTKENCIRLFVLLDTMTELYYYETYCHDYRFYLTHEEVVGDYNLYNELIKEGSRPNTIENSLLGNVC
;
A
#
# COMPACT_ATOMS: atom_id res chain seq x y z
N MET A 1 20.86 19.98 -17.34
CA MET A 1 20.28 21.00 -16.43
C MET A 1 18.76 21.07 -16.59
N PRO A 2 17.96 20.66 -15.58
CA PRO A 2 16.48 20.56 -15.65
C PRO A 2 15.70 21.87 -15.83
N TRP A 3 16.33 23.02 -15.70
CA TRP A 3 15.72 24.35 -15.51
C TRP A 3 15.53 25.07 -16.85
N LEU A 4 16.35 24.74 -17.85
CA LEU A 4 16.21 25.22 -19.23
C LEU A 4 15.04 24.56 -19.98
N ARG A 5 14.60 23.36 -19.57
CA ARG A 5 13.39 22.71 -20.14
C ARG A 5 12.08 23.36 -19.66
N ALA A 6 12.07 23.92 -18.44
CA ALA A 6 10.91 24.63 -17.90
C ALA A 6 10.67 25.98 -18.59
N LEU A 7 11.74 26.68 -18.99
CA LEU A 7 11.65 27.97 -19.70
C LEU A 7 11.19 27.80 -21.16
N HIS A 8 11.63 26.75 -21.85
CA HIS A 8 11.16 26.47 -23.21
C HIS A 8 9.69 26.04 -23.29
N LEU A 9 9.15 25.37 -22.27
CA LEU A 9 7.71 25.04 -22.21
C LEU A 9 6.84 26.28 -21.93
N ASN A 10 7.28 27.20 -21.08
CA ASN A 10 6.53 28.43 -20.78
C ASN A 10 6.43 29.38 -21.98
N TRP A 11 7.43 29.40 -22.86
CA TRP A 11 7.36 30.19 -24.09
C TRP A 11 6.47 29.54 -25.17
N ALA A 12 6.45 28.21 -25.27
CA ALA A 12 5.58 27.51 -26.22
C ALA A 12 4.09 27.55 -25.83
N LEU A 13 3.76 27.66 -24.55
CA LEU A 13 2.38 27.74 -24.06
C LEU A 13 1.76 29.15 -24.20
N ALA A 14 2.58 30.21 -24.26
CA ALA A 14 2.12 31.59 -24.41
C ALA A 14 1.52 31.89 -25.80
N TYR A 15 1.80 31.07 -26.83
CA TYR A 15 1.38 31.30 -28.22
C TYR A 15 0.11 30.55 -28.66
N THR A 16 -0.63 29.91 -27.74
CA THR A 16 -1.86 29.14 -28.07
C THR A 16 -3.14 29.68 -27.46
N GLY A 17 -3.23 31.01 -27.29
CA GLY A 17 -4.37 31.73 -26.72
C GLY A 17 -5.74 31.52 -27.41
N GLY A 18 -5.79 30.79 -28.53
CA GLY A 18 -7.04 30.42 -29.22
C GLY A 18 -7.70 29.11 -28.78
N ASN A 19 -7.03 28.25 -28.00
CA ASN A 19 -7.52 26.88 -27.71
C ASN A 19 -8.08 26.66 -26.28
N SER A 20 -7.85 27.60 -25.34
CA SER A 20 -8.27 27.42 -23.93
C SER A 20 -9.80 27.42 -23.75
N SER A 21 -10.55 28.15 -24.58
CA SER A 21 -12.01 28.26 -24.45
C SER A 21 -12.76 27.00 -24.89
N LYS A 22 -12.24 26.25 -25.88
CA LYS A 22 -12.78 24.95 -26.30
C LYS A 22 -12.48 23.82 -25.31
N LEU A 23 -11.28 23.85 -24.69
CA LEU A 23 -10.85 22.82 -23.75
C LEU A 23 -11.67 22.84 -22.44
N SER A 24 -12.09 24.02 -21.98
CA SER A 24 -12.95 24.18 -20.79
C SER A 24 -14.37 23.59 -20.93
N LYS A 25 -14.81 23.27 -22.15
CA LYS A 25 -16.15 22.73 -22.48
C LYS A 25 -16.17 21.23 -22.78
N MET A 26 -15.03 20.55 -22.78
CA MET A 26 -14.99 19.13 -23.12
C MET A 26 -15.71 18.29 -22.07
N LYS A 27 -16.58 17.39 -22.53
CA LYS A 27 -17.29 16.47 -21.64
C LYS A 27 -16.32 15.43 -21.08
N THR A 28 -16.63 14.87 -19.90
CA THR A 28 -15.81 13.84 -19.25
C THR A 28 -15.44 12.69 -20.20
N LYS A 29 -16.37 12.26 -21.05
CA LYS A 29 -16.14 11.16 -22.02
C LYS A 29 -15.07 11.49 -23.06
N GLU A 30 -14.94 12.76 -23.46
CA GLU A 30 -13.96 13.22 -24.44
C GLU A 30 -12.58 13.40 -23.80
N LEU A 31 -12.54 13.78 -22.52
CA LEU A 31 -11.30 13.98 -21.77
C LEU A 31 -10.60 12.66 -21.39
N VAL A 32 -11.36 11.60 -21.10
CA VAL A 32 -10.81 10.29 -20.67
C VAL A 32 -9.71 9.74 -21.60
N PRO A 33 -9.92 9.60 -22.92
CA PRO A 33 -8.87 9.07 -23.81
C PRO A 33 -7.64 9.99 -23.87
N LEU A 34 -7.84 11.31 -23.80
CA LEU A 34 -6.75 12.29 -23.80
C LEU A 34 -5.89 12.20 -22.53
N VAL A 35 -6.53 12.10 -21.37
CA VAL A 35 -5.87 11.89 -20.08
C VAL A 35 -5.07 10.59 -20.11
N LEU A 36 -5.68 9.48 -20.56
CA LEU A 36 -4.99 8.20 -20.66
C LEU A 36 -3.81 8.23 -21.63
N GLY A 37 -3.90 9.00 -22.72
CA GLY A 37 -2.81 9.22 -23.67
C GLY A 37 -1.61 9.92 -23.03
N LEU A 38 -1.83 11.06 -22.38
CA LEU A 38 -0.73 11.80 -21.73
C LEU A 38 -0.07 11.02 -20.59
N LEU A 39 -0.87 10.30 -19.80
CA LEU A 39 -0.32 9.44 -18.74
C LEU A 39 0.48 8.27 -19.33
N ALA A 40 0.15 7.79 -20.53
CA ALA A 40 0.97 6.79 -21.22
C ALA A 40 2.34 7.34 -21.63
N GLU A 41 2.41 8.64 -21.93
CA GLU A 41 3.63 9.39 -22.22
C GLU A 41 4.39 9.84 -20.96
N LYS A 42 4.02 9.30 -19.79
CA LYS A 42 4.62 9.61 -18.47
C LYS A 42 4.44 11.07 -18.03
N ALA A 43 3.42 11.78 -18.51
CA ALA A 43 3.04 13.07 -17.94
C ALA A 43 2.58 12.90 -16.48
N THR A 44 2.85 13.89 -15.63
CA THR A 44 2.35 13.86 -14.24
C THR A 44 0.87 14.23 -14.19
N VAL A 45 0.17 13.84 -13.12
CA VAL A 45 -1.22 14.29 -12.90
C VAL A 45 -1.32 15.82 -12.85
N THR A 46 -0.30 16.49 -12.30
CA THR A 46 -0.23 17.96 -12.29
C THR A 46 -0.18 18.52 -13.71
N ASP A 47 0.66 17.96 -14.59
CA ASP A 47 0.75 18.39 -16.00
C ASP A 47 -0.58 18.22 -16.74
N VAL A 48 -1.26 17.09 -16.51
CA VAL A 48 -2.57 16.81 -17.11
C VAL A 48 -3.63 17.81 -16.61
N LYS A 49 -3.68 18.07 -15.30
CA LYS A 49 -4.64 19.02 -14.72
C LYS A 49 -4.40 20.44 -15.24
N LEU A 50 -3.14 20.87 -15.37
CA LEU A 50 -2.77 22.17 -15.91
C LEU A 50 -3.14 22.29 -17.39
N LYS A 51 -2.79 21.28 -18.21
CA LYS A 51 -3.05 21.29 -19.66
C LYS A 51 -4.53 21.41 -20.01
N TYR A 52 -5.41 20.81 -19.20
CA TYR A 52 -6.86 20.83 -19.43
C TYR A 52 -7.62 21.76 -18.47
N ALA A 53 -6.91 22.54 -17.64
CA ALA A 53 -7.49 23.45 -16.65
C ALA A 53 -8.61 22.79 -15.79
N LEU A 54 -8.35 21.58 -15.29
CA LEU A 54 -9.35 20.78 -14.57
C LEU A 54 -9.44 21.21 -13.10
N SER A 55 -10.63 21.60 -12.65
CA SER A 55 -10.95 21.72 -11.22
C SER A 55 -10.85 20.36 -10.50
N GLU A 56 -10.75 20.36 -9.17
CA GLU A 56 -10.72 19.10 -8.39
C GLU A 56 -11.95 18.22 -8.61
N GLU A 57 -13.13 18.83 -8.75
CA GLU A 57 -14.37 18.09 -8.97
C GLU A 57 -14.42 17.47 -10.39
N GLN A 58 -13.95 18.20 -11.41
CA GLN A 58 -13.80 17.66 -12.76
C GLN A 58 -12.75 16.55 -12.78
N TRP A 59 -11.60 16.78 -12.15
CA TRP A 59 -10.53 15.79 -12.04
C TRP A 59 -11.04 14.51 -11.36
N SER A 60 -11.75 14.62 -10.25
CA SER A 60 -12.33 13.46 -9.55
C SER A 60 -13.23 12.62 -10.47
N ARG A 61 -14.04 13.25 -11.33
CA ARG A 61 -14.92 12.54 -12.26
C ARG A 61 -14.17 11.93 -13.44
N VAL A 62 -13.23 12.69 -14.03
CA VAL A 62 -12.44 12.25 -15.19
C VAL A 62 -11.48 11.13 -14.81
N SER A 63 -10.74 11.29 -13.72
CA SER A 63 -9.77 10.30 -13.23
C SER A 63 -10.43 8.97 -12.87
N LYS A 64 -11.60 8.99 -12.21
CA LYS A 64 -12.37 7.77 -11.93
C LYS A 64 -12.72 7.01 -13.21
N LYS A 65 -13.29 7.69 -14.20
CA LYS A 65 -13.63 7.06 -15.48
C LYS A 65 -12.40 6.60 -16.25
N ALA A 66 -11.32 7.37 -16.24
CA ALA A 66 -10.06 6.98 -16.87
C ALA A 66 -9.51 5.69 -16.26
N TYR A 67 -9.55 5.56 -14.94
CA TYR A 67 -9.18 4.33 -14.24
C TYR A 67 -10.07 3.15 -14.61
N GLU A 68 -11.39 3.31 -14.61
CA GLU A 68 -12.34 2.26 -15.03
C GLU A 68 -12.07 1.79 -16.48
N HIS A 69 -11.83 2.74 -17.40
CA HIS A 69 -11.45 2.44 -18.78
C HIS A 69 -10.11 1.69 -18.89
N HIS A 70 -9.10 2.09 -18.10
CA HIS A 70 -7.80 1.43 -18.08
C HIS A 70 -7.88 0.00 -17.55
N VAL A 71 -8.66 -0.24 -16.48
CA VAL A 71 -8.94 -1.58 -15.96
C VAL A 71 -9.64 -2.44 -17.02
N ALA A 72 -10.67 -1.91 -17.69
CA ALA A 72 -11.40 -2.64 -18.72
C ALA A 72 -10.50 -3.00 -19.91
N ALA A 73 -9.67 -2.06 -20.37
CA ALA A 73 -8.69 -2.30 -21.43
C ALA A 73 -7.66 -3.36 -21.02
N ALA A 74 -7.19 -3.34 -19.78
CA ALA A 74 -6.26 -4.34 -19.26
C ALA A 74 -6.90 -5.75 -19.16
N ARG A 75 -8.17 -5.86 -18.74
CA ARG A 75 -8.88 -7.16 -18.78
C ARG A 75 -9.02 -7.68 -20.20
N LYS A 76 -9.39 -6.83 -21.17
CA LYS A 76 -9.49 -7.21 -22.59
C LYS A 76 -8.14 -7.70 -23.13
N LYS A 77 -7.07 -6.92 -22.92
CA LYS A 77 -5.72 -7.31 -23.33
C LYS A 77 -5.30 -8.64 -22.68
N ARG A 78 -5.66 -8.86 -21.41
CA ARG A 78 -5.33 -10.11 -20.72
C ARG A 78 -6.01 -11.33 -21.35
N LEU A 79 -7.26 -11.21 -21.79
CA LEU A 79 -7.94 -12.28 -22.55
C LEU A 79 -7.23 -12.57 -23.89
N GLU A 80 -6.81 -11.52 -24.59
CA GLU A 80 -6.04 -11.68 -25.83
C GLU A 80 -4.68 -12.36 -25.58
N ASP A 81 -4.01 -12.03 -24.47
CA ASP A 81 -2.73 -12.62 -24.10
C ASP A 81 -2.86 -14.10 -23.66
N GLN A 82 -3.94 -14.47 -22.96
CA GLN A 82 -4.24 -15.87 -22.59
C GLN A 82 -4.41 -16.79 -23.80
N ALA A 83 -4.96 -16.27 -24.91
CA ALA A 83 -5.16 -17.04 -26.12
C ALA A 83 -3.83 -17.31 -26.88
N LYS A 84 -2.74 -16.62 -26.53
CA LYS A 84 -1.45 -16.74 -27.23
C LYS A 84 -0.56 -17.80 -26.57
N ARG A 85 -0.15 -18.80 -27.34
CA ARG A 85 0.70 -19.92 -26.87
C ARG A 85 2.07 -19.51 -26.30
N HIS A 86 2.60 -18.36 -26.68
CA HIS A 86 3.96 -17.92 -26.31
C HIS A 86 3.97 -16.73 -25.35
N VAL A 87 2.84 -16.38 -24.75
CA VAL A 87 2.76 -15.28 -23.78
C VAL A 87 2.43 -15.85 -22.41
N ALA A 88 3.41 -15.82 -21.50
CA ALA A 88 3.16 -16.13 -20.10
C ALA A 88 2.41 -14.97 -19.44
N CYS A 89 1.19 -15.22 -18.96
CA CYS A 89 0.43 -14.27 -18.17
C CYS A 89 -0.44 -14.97 -17.13
N THR A 90 -0.81 -14.27 -16.06
CA THR A 90 -1.76 -14.80 -15.06
C THR A 90 -3.17 -14.77 -15.62
N ASP A 91 -3.88 -15.89 -15.59
CA ASP A 91 -5.23 -15.95 -16.12
C ASP A 91 -6.21 -15.08 -15.31
N LEU A 92 -7.30 -14.66 -15.95
CA LEU A 92 -8.32 -13.83 -15.30
C LEU A 92 -9.05 -14.62 -14.22
N SER A 93 -9.27 -15.92 -14.43
CA SER A 93 -9.81 -16.84 -13.42
C SER A 93 -8.89 -16.92 -12.20
N THR A 94 -7.57 -16.99 -12.40
CA THR A 94 -6.60 -16.94 -11.31
C THR A 94 -6.62 -15.60 -10.57
N ILE A 95 -6.72 -14.48 -11.29
CA ILE A 95 -6.84 -13.15 -10.66
C ILE A 95 -8.14 -13.05 -9.84
N ASP A 96 -9.25 -13.57 -10.36
CA ASP A 96 -10.53 -13.56 -9.65
C ASP A 96 -10.46 -14.49 -8.41
N HIS A 97 -9.78 -15.64 -8.49
CA HIS A 97 -9.48 -16.53 -7.34
C HIS A 97 -8.59 -15.87 -6.28
N MET A 98 -7.58 -15.09 -6.71
CA MET A 98 -6.77 -14.28 -5.81
C MET A 98 -7.61 -13.20 -5.11
N PHE A 99 -8.57 -12.60 -5.83
CA PHE A 99 -9.48 -11.61 -5.26
C PHE A 99 -10.33 -12.17 -4.14
N GLU A 100 -10.86 -13.38 -4.31
CA GLU A 100 -11.61 -14.07 -3.26
C GLU A 100 -10.81 -14.29 -1.97
N ALA A 101 -9.55 -14.73 -2.10
CA ALA A 101 -8.66 -14.91 -0.94
C ALA A 101 -8.34 -13.57 -0.27
N MET A 102 -8.10 -12.52 -1.06
CA MET A 102 -7.74 -11.19 -0.55
C MET A 102 -8.93 -10.49 0.11
N ASP A 103 -10.14 -10.67 -0.41
CA ASP A 103 -11.37 -10.18 0.22
C ASP A 103 -11.60 -10.81 1.60
N PHE A 104 -11.43 -12.13 1.68
CA PHE A 104 -11.49 -12.83 2.96
C PHE A 104 -10.44 -12.34 3.95
N LEU A 105 -9.19 -12.20 3.53
CA LEU A 105 -8.12 -11.67 4.39
C LEU A 105 -8.38 -10.22 4.81
N ALA A 106 -8.82 -9.36 3.90
CA ALA A 106 -9.07 -7.96 4.17
C ALA A 106 -10.15 -7.78 5.26
N SER A 107 -11.16 -8.66 5.29
CA SER A 107 -12.17 -8.71 6.36
C SER A 107 -11.63 -9.02 7.76
N LYS A 108 -10.39 -9.51 7.83
CA LYS A 108 -9.62 -9.83 9.06
C LYS A 108 -8.44 -8.87 9.27
N ALA A 109 -8.46 -7.74 8.56
CA ALA A 109 -7.37 -6.77 8.49
C ALA A 109 -6.02 -7.36 8.02
N LEU A 110 -6.04 -8.39 7.18
CA LEU A 110 -4.87 -9.07 6.62
C LEU A 110 -4.81 -8.92 5.09
N CYS A 111 -3.66 -9.26 4.52
CA CYS A 111 -3.36 -9.24 3.10
C CYS A 111 -2.16 -10.15 2.85
N LEU A 112 -2.02 -10.68 1.62
CA LEU A 112 -0.82 -11.38 1.19
C LEU A 112 0.14 -10.42 0.47
N PRO A 113 1.47 -10.59 0.61
CA PRO A 113 2.43 -9.81 -0.18
C PRO A 113 2.47 -10.32 -1.64
N THR A 114 3.18 -9.64 -2.54
CA THR A 114 3.21 -10.03 -3.98
C THR A 114 4.20 -11.14 -4.32
N ASP A 115 5.18 -11.39 -3.46
CA ASP A 115 6.27 -12.35 -3.64
C ASP A 115 5.88 -13.77 -3.19
N ILE A 116 4.61 -14.11 -3.39
CA ILE A 116 4.03 -15.41 -3.04
C ILE A 116 3.62 -16.19 -4.28
N THR A 117 3.24 -17.45 -4.06
CA THR A 117 2.81 -18.36 -5.12
C THR A 117 1.27 -18.50 -5.16
N PRO A 118 0.70 -19.00 -6.26
CA PRO A 118 -0.72 -19.38 -6.32
C PRO A 118 -1.16 -20.30 -5.18
N HIS A 119 -0.28 -21.22 -4.75
CA HIS A 119 -0.54 -22.11 -3.63
C HIS A 119 -0.85 -21.36 -2.32
N ASN A 120 -0.23 -20.20 -2.08
CA ASN A 120 -0.52 -19.41 -0.89
C ASN A 120 -1.96 -18.86 -0.89
N TYR A 121 -2.51 -18.52 -2.06
CA TYR A 121 -3.92 -18.14 -2.20
C TYR A 121 -4.85 -19.34 -2.00
N ASP A 122 -4.46 -20.53 -2.46
CA ASP A 122 -5.21 -21.76 -2.23
C ASP A 122 -5.33 -22.07 -0.73
N VAL A 123 -4.22 -21.98 0.02
CA VAL A 123 -4.22 -22.17 1.48
C VAL A 123 -5.20 -21.21 2.18
N VAL A 124 -5.27 -19.95 1.76
CA VAL A 124 -6.20 -18.97 2.32
C VAL A 124 -7.66 -19.31 1.97
N ASN A 125 -7.91 -19.71 0.73
CA ASN A 125 -9.22 -20.14 0.30
C ASN A 125 -9.67 -21.43 0.99
N GLU A 126 -8.75 -22.31 1.38
CA GLU A 126 -9.05 -23.44 2.25
C GLU A 126 -9.48 -22.98 3.65
N PHE A 127 -8.78 -22.01 4.26
CA PHE A 127 -9.20 -21.43 5.55
C PHE A 127 -10.63 -20.90 5.50
N ARG A 128 -11.00 -20.20 4.42
CA ARG A 128 -12.35 -19.65 4.19
C ARG A 128 -13.43 -20.74 4.14
N LYS A 129 -13.10 -21.93 3.62
CA LYS A 129 -14.05 -23.05 3.42
C LYS A 129 -14.20 -23.96 4.64
N ARG A 130 -13.38 -23.78 5.69
CA ARG A 130 -13.44 -24.64 6.89
C ARG A 130 -14.73 -24.39 7.66
N GLN A 131 -15.34 -25.48 8.14
CA GLN A 131 -16.49 -25.43 9.05
C GLN A 131 -16.14 -24.71 10.37
N TYR A 132 -14.92 -24.90 10.86
CA TYR A 132 -14.38 -24.22 12.03
C TYR A 132 -13.21 -23.31 11.63
N PHE A 133 -13.40 -22.00 11.76
CA PHE A 133 -12.38 -21.01 11.44
C PHE A 133 -11.41 -20.83 12.62
N ASN A 134 -10.13 -21.10 12.37
CA ASN A 134 -9.05 -20.84 13.33
C ASN A 134 -8.23 -19.62 12.88
N GLU A 135 -8.55 -18.49 13.48
CA GLU A 135 -7.90 -17.22 13.14
C GLU A 135 -6.41 -17.21 13.48
N LYS A 136 -6.02 -17.70 14.67
CA LYS A 136 -4.61 -17.74 15.07
C LYS A 136 -3.75 -18.53 14.09
N ALA A 137 -4.30 -19.59 13.51
CA ALA A 137 -3.62 -20.35 12.46
C ALA A 137 -3.48 -19.55 11.15
N LEU A 138 -4.50 -18.79 10.75
CA LEU A 138 -4.43 -17.89 9.59
C LEU A 138 -3.38 -16.79 9.79
N VAL A 139 -3.40 -16.12 10.95
CA VAL A 139 -2.43 -15.05 11.26
C VAL A 139 -1.01 -15.61 11.29
N ARG A 140 -0.78 -16.79 11.89
CA ARG A 140 0.53 -17.47 11.86
C ARG A 140 0.99 -17.83 10.45
N PHE A 141 0.07 -18.17 9.55
CA PHE A 141 0.41 -18.42 8.15
C PHE A 141 0.89 -17.12 7.48
N VAL A 142 0.15 -16.02 7.64
CA VAL A 142 0.53 -14.70 7.10
C VAL A 142 1.84 -14.20 7.72
N GLU A 143 2.01 -14.38 9.04
CA GLU A 143 3.23 -14.03 9.78
C GLU A 143 4.48 -14.61 9.13
N LYS A 144 4.44 -15.90 8.75
CA LYS A 144 5.60 -16.57 8.13
C LYS A 144 5.99 -15.96 6.79
N LEU A 145 5.03 -15.37 6.07
CA LEU A 145 5.25 -14.74 4.77
C LEU A 145 5.77 -13.31 4.93
N VAL A 146 5.24 -12.58 5.92
CA VAL A 146 5.54 -11.16 6.09
C VAL A 146 6.71 -10.95 7.04
N MET A 147 6.67 -11.52 8.24
CA MET A 147 7.64 -11.27 9.32
C MET A 147 8.91 -12.11 9.23
N ASN A 148 9.13 -12.80 8.11
CA ASN A 148 10.38 -13.51 7.86
C ASN A 148 11.58 -12.52 7.79
N PRO A 149 12.69 -12.78 8.50
CA PRO A 149 13.88 -11.90 8.50
C PRO A 149 14.39 -11.54 7.10
N LYS A 150 14.40 -12.51 6.18
CA LYS A 150 14.86 -12.28 4.80
C LYS A 150 13.93 -11.30 4.10
N ILE A 151 12.62 -11.50 4.22
CA ILE A 151 11.61 -10.62 3.61
C ILE A 151 11.70 -9.20 4.18
N ARG A 152 11.85 -9.05 5.50
CA ARG A 152 12.04 -7.73 6.13
C ARG A 152 13.28 -7.00 5.61
N ALA A 153 14.41 -7.71 5.49
CA ALA A 153 15.64 -7.14 4.92
C ALA A 153 15.42 -6.67 3.48
N HIS A 154 14.73 -7.47 2.65
CA HIS A 154 14.40 -7.06 1.27
C HIS A 154 13.45 -5.86 1.24
N GLN A 155 12.45 -5.78 2.12
CA GLN A 155 11.55 -4.61 2.18
C GLN A 155 12.30 -3.33 2.56
N LYS A 156 13.15 -3.39 3.59
CA LYS A 156 14.00 -2.27 4.00
C LYS A 156 14.91 -1.81 2.88
N LEU A 157 15.74 -2.71 2.39
CA LEU A 157 16.80 -2.41 1.42
C LEU A 157 16.24 -2.11 0.03
N GLY A 158 15.17 -2.77 -0.39
CA GLY A 158 14.63 -2.63 -1.74
C GLY A 158 13.50 -1.61 -1.88
N ARG A 159 12.84 -1.21 -0.80
CA ARG A 159 11.65 -0.35 -0.88
C ARG A 159 11.66 0.79 0.12
N PHE A 160 11.71 0.51 1.42
CA PHE A 160 11.62 1.57 2.42
C PHE A 160 12.72 2.62 2.25
N ASN A 161 13.95 2.20 1.94
CA ASN A 161 15.08 3.12 1.73
C ASN A 161 15.05 3.88 0.38
N HIS A 162 14.23 3.43 -0.57
CA HIS A 162 14.20 3.96 -1.94
C HIS A 162 12.95 4.78 -2.25
N TYR A 163 11.79 4.38 -1.72
CA TYR A 163 10.52 5.00 -2.07
C TYR A 163 10.38 6.34 -1.33
N PRO A 164 10.25 7.48 -2.05
CA PRO A 164 10.23 8.81 -1.44
C PRO A 164 9.22 9.00 -0.30
N ALA A 165 8.05 8.37 -0.38
CA ALA A 165 7.05 8.45 0.68
C ALA A 165 7.43 7.66 1.95
N PHE A 166 8.28 6.64 1.83
CA PHE A 166 8.65 5.72 2.91
C PHE A 166 10.02 6.06 3.52
N LYS A 167 10.97 6.51 2.70
CA LYS A 167 12.36 6.78 3.09
C LYS A 167 12.52 7.63 4.35
N PRO A 168 11.77 8.73 4.55
CA PRO A 168 11.86 9.51 5.79
C PRO A 168 11.48 8.74 7.06
N PHE A 169 10.75 7.63 6.90
CA PHE A 169 10.24 6.81 7.99
C PHE A 169 11.00 5.50 8.19
N SER A 170 12.00 5.19 7.35
CA SER A 170 12.65 3.87 7.35
C SER A 170 13.24 3.51 8.72
N THR A 171 13.90 4.45 9.41
CA THR A 171 14.43 4.22 10.77
C THR A 171 13.34 3.89 11.79
N TYR A 172 12.14 4.50 11.68
CA TYR A 172 11.03 4.20 12.59
C TYR A 172 10.37 2.85 12.27
N ILE A 173 10.30 2.48 10.99
CA ILE A 173 9.88 1.14 10.56
C ILE A 173 10.83 0.09 11.15
N GLU A 174 12.15 0.32 11.05
CA GLU A 174 13.16 -0.56 11.62
C GLU A 174 13.06 -0.63 13.15
N ALA A 175 12.87 0.50 13.84
CA ALA A 175 12.68 0.52 15.29
C ALA A 175 11.46 -0.32 15.71
N SER A 176 10.34 -0.18 15.00
CA SER A 176 9.16 -1.01 15.22
C SER A 176 9.43 -2.49 14.99
N LEU A 177 10.23 -2.85 13.97
CA LEU A 177 10.57 -4.24 13.68
C LEU A 177 11.45 -4.85 14.77
N VAL A 178 12.42 -4.07 15.28
CA VAL A 178 13.23 -4.46 16.43
C VAL A 178 12.34 -4.73 17.64
N SER A 179 11.41 -3.82 17.96
CA SER A 179 10.44 -4.01 19.04
C SER A 179 9.59 -5.27 18.84
N TYR A 180 9.13 -5.54 17.61
CA TYR A 180 8.38 -6.75 17.28
C TYR A 180 9.18 -8.03 17.56
N TYR A 181 10.43 -8.11 17.07
CA TYR A 181 11.26 -9.30 17.26
C TYR A 181 11.69 -9.51 18.72
N ARG A 182 11.74 -8.43 19.51
CA ARG A 182 11.91 -8.48 20.97
C ARG A 182 10.64 -8.75 21.75
N ARG A 183 9.50 -8.95 21.06
CA ARG A 183 8.16 -9.17 21.65
C ARG A 183 7.63 -7.98 22.46
N ASN A 184 8.17 -6.79 22.24
CA ASN A 184 7.62 -5.55 22.76
C ASN A 184 6.58 -5.01 21.76
N TYR A 185 5.39 -5.61 21.79
CA TYR A 185 4.33 -5.31 20.83
C TYR A 185 3.69 -3.92 21.07
N HIS A 186 3.69 -3.41 22.29
CA HIS A 186 3.28 -2.02 22.59
C HIS A 186 4.13 -1.00 21.83
N CYS A 187 5.46 -1.08 21.99
CA CYS A 187 6.37 -0.17 21.28
C CYS A 187 6.30 -0.37 19.77
N CYS A 188 6.16 -1.61 19.30
CA CYS A 188 5.96 -1.89 17.87
C CYS A 188 4.71 -1.17 17.33
N PHE A 189 3.54 -1.41 17.94
CA PHE A 189 2.29 -0.84 17.47
C PHE A 189 2.30 0.70 17.54
N LEU A 190 2.68 1.27 18.69
CA LEU A 190 2.67 2.71 18.92
C LEU A 190 3.70 3.47 18.07
N THR A 191 4.78 2.80 17.64
CA THR A 191 5.75 3.38 16.69
C THR A 191 5.22 3.30 15.26
N LEU A 192 4.65 2.16 14.83
CA LEU A 192 4.31 1.94 13.43
C LEU A 192 2.97 2.55 13.00
N ALA A 193 1.98 2.62 13.89
CA ALA A 193 0.70 3.26 13.60
C ALA A 193 0.83 4.72 13.10
N PRO A 194 1.56 5.63 13.77
CA PRO A 194 1.78 6.99 13.26
C PRO A 194 2.67 7.04 12.02
N VAL A 195 3.57 6.07 11.83
CA VAL A 195 4.38 5.96 10.60
C VAL A 195 3.49 5.71 9.37
N ILE A 196 2.50 4.83 9.47
CA ILE A 196 1.54 4.56 8.39
C ILE A 196 0.79 5.85 8.00
N GLU A 197 0.32 6.62 8.98
CA GLU A 197 -0.26 7.95 8.74
C GLU A 197 0.73 8.89 8.05
N GLY A 198 1.95 8.98 8.57
CA GLY A 198 3.02 9.82 8.04
C GLY A 198 3.35 9.52 6.58
N ILE A 199 3.39 8.24 6.21
CA ILE A 199 3.62 7.80 4.83
C ILE A 199 2.47 8.26 3.92
N MET A 200 1.20 8.06 4.32
CA MET A 200 0.06 8.52 3.53
C MET A 200 0.03 10.04 3.36
N LEU A 201 0.37 10.78 4.42
CA LEU A 201 0.52 12.24 4.36
C LEU A 201 1.62 12.64 3.37
N ARG A 202 2.81 12.06 3.49
CA ARG A 202 3.92 12.35 2.56
C ARG A 202 3.57 11.99 1.13
N TRP A 203 2.92 10.85 0.92
CA TRP A 203 2.48 10.39 -0.40
C TRP A 203 1.39 11.29 -0.99
N SER A 204 0.52 11.89 -0.18
CA SER A 204 -0.42 12.92 -0.63
C SER A 204 0.23 14.25 -1.00
N GLY A 205 1.54 14.40 -0.79
CA GLY A 205 2.29 15.64 -1.02
C GLY A 205 2.34 16.58 0.20
N TYR A 206 1.78 16.18 1.35
CA TYR A 206 1.88 16.98 2.57
C TYR A 206 3.29 16.87 3.17
N VAL A 207 3.99 18.00 3.23
CA VAL A 207 5.36 18.10 3.74
C VAL A 207 5.46 18.90 5.05
N GLY A 208 4.34 19.09 5.75
CA GLY A 208 4.26 19.88 6.98
C GLY A 208 3.85 21.35 6.77
N VAL A 209 3.56 21.75 5.54
CA VAL A 209 3.13 23.11 5.17
C VAL A 209 1.80 23.04 4.43
N GLY A 210 0.88 23.94 4.76
CA GLY A 210 -0.44 24.02 4.14
C GLY A 210 -1.50 23.18 4.87
N PRO A 211 -2.69 22.99 4.26
CA PRO A 211 -3.78 22.26 4.89
C PRO A 211 -3.43 20.77 5.02
N LYS A 212 -3.34 20.27 6.26
CA LYS A 212 -3.18 18.84 6.54
C LYS A 212 -4.43 18.08 6.02
N PRO A 213 -4.26 16.97 5.29
CA PRO A 213 -5.36 16.05 4.98
C PRO A 213 -6.15 15.68 6.22
N GLN A 214 -7.48 15.67 6.11
CA GLN A 214 -8.37 15.37 7.21
C GLN A 214 -8.45 13.85 7.43
N PHE A 215 -9.01 13.45 8.58
CA PHE A 215 -9.21 12.04 8.92
C PHE A 215 -9.92 11.25 7.81
N GLU A 216 -10.97 11.82 7.21
CA GLU A 216 -11.70 11.19 6.11
C GLU A 216 -10.88 11.03 4.82
N ASP A 217 -9.93 11.94 4.57
CA ASP A 217 -9.04 11.84 3.41
C ASP A 217 -8.07 10.67 3.58
N LEU A 218 -7.54 10.49 4.80
CA LEU A 218 -6.67 9.36 5.16
C LEU A 218 -7.44 8.05 5.18
N ARG A 219 -8.65 8.03 5.74
CA ARG A 219 -9.51 6.83 5.77
C ARG A 219 -9.81 6.34 4.35
N LYS A 220 -10.15 7.25 3.43
CA LYS A 220 -10.50 6.93 2.03
C LYS A 220 -9.28 7.01 1.09
N PHE A 221 -8.06 6.97 1.61
CA PHE A 221 -6.86 7.23 0.83
C PHE A 221 -6.72 6.25 -0.34
N PHE A 222 -6.89 4.95 -0.11
CA PHE A 222 -6.80 3.94 -1.17
C PHE A 222 -8.05 3.86 -2.05
N ARG A 223 -9.26 4.06 -1.49
CA ARG A 223 -10.49 4.24 -2.29
C ARG A 223 -10.35 5.29 -3.38
N ASN A 224 -9.64 6.38 -3.06
CA ASN A 224 -9.44 7.52 -3.94
C ASN A 224 -8.13 7.46 -4.74
N GLY A 225 -7.46 6.30 -4.79
CA GLY A 225 -6.18 6.15 -5.49
C GLY A 225 -6.22 6.56 -6.98
N TYR A 226 -7.37 6.39 -7.63
CA TYR A 226 -7.60 6.87 -9.00
C TYR A 226 -7.34 8.39 -9.18
N LYS A 227 -7.50 9.20 -8.13
CA LYS A 227 -7.20 10.64 -8.18
C LYS A 227 -5.70 10.93 -8.20
N ARG A 228 -4.89 10.06 -7.57
CA ARG A 228 -3.43 10.18 -7.55
C ARG A 228 -2.82 9.63 -8.82
N ASN A 229 -3.30 8.49 -9.29
CA ASN A 229 -2.91 7.93 -10.57
C ASN A 229 -4.06 7.09 -11.17
N PRO A 230 -4.78 7.59 -12.19
CA PRO A 230 -5.83 6.83 -12.85
C PRO A 230 -5.29 5.79 -13.84
N ARG A 231 -3.98 5.78 -14.12
CA ARG A 231 -3.32 4.82 -14.98
C ARG A 231 -2.14 4.19 -14.21
N PRO A 232 -2.38 3.29 -13.25
CA PRO A 232 -1.31 2.52 -12.61
C PRO A 232 -0.70 1.49 -13.59
N GLY A 233 0.52 1.02 -13.31
CA GLY A 233 1.25 0.15 -14.22
C GLY A 233 0.60 -1.23 -14.46
N ASN A 234 0.09 -1.85 -13.40
CA ASN A 234 -0.70 -3.10 -13.50
C ASN A 234 -2.08 -2.90 -12.84
N PRO A 235 -3.08 -2.41 -13.59
CA PRO A 235 -4.36 -2.02 -13.00
C PRO A 235 -5.17 -3.18 -12.41
N LEU A 236 -4.94 -4.43 -12.85
CA LEU A 236 -5.65 -5.60 -12.32
C LEU A 236 -5.18 -5.92 -10.89
N PHE A 237 -3.87 -5.95 -10.68
CA PHE A 237 -3.28 -6.22 -9.36
C PHE A 237 -3.36 -4.98 -8.46
N TYR A 238 -3.19 -3.78 -9.01
CA TYR A 238 -3.42 -2.54 -8.27
C TYR A 238 -4.84 -2.52 -7.67
N ARG A 239 -5.86 -2.89 -8.45
CA ARG A 239 -7.25 -2.98 -7.95
C ARG A 239 -7.38 -3.95 -6.77
N LEU A 240 -6.74 -5.11 -6.86
CA LEU A 240 -6.75 -6.14 -5.81
C LEU A 240 -6.17 -5.60 -4.49
N PHE A 241 -4.94 -5.06 -4.53
CA PHE A 241 -4.27 -4.54 -3.34
C PHE A 241 -4.92 -3.26 -2.82
N SER A 242 -5.43 -2.41 -3.72
CA SER A 242 -6.08 -1.16 -3.34
C SER A 242 -7.40 -1.44 -2.64
N TYR A 243 -8.13 -2.49 -3.03
CA TYR A 243 -9.31 -2.95 -2.34
C TYR A 243 -8.96 -3.44 -0.93
N ALA A 244 -8.00 -4.36 -0.81
CA ALA A 244 -7.58 -4.87 0.49
C ALA A 244 -7.11 -3.75 1.43
N ALA A 245 -6.26 -2.84 0.95
CA ALA A 245 -5.80 -1.71 1.75
C ALA A 245 -6.93 -0.73 2.12
N ASP A 246 -7.90 -0.48 1.22
CA ASP A 246 -9.07 0.36 1.54
C ASP A 246 -9.94 -0.28 2.63
N GLU A 247 -10.19 -1.59 2.54
CA GLU A 247 -10.95 -2.33 3.53
C GLU A 247 -10.26 -2.32 4.90
N ILE A 248 -8.94 -2.60 4.93
CA ILE A 248 -8.12 -2.54 6.15
C ILE A 248 -8.19 -1.13 6.79
N LEU A 249 -8.02 -0.07 6.01
CA LEU A 249 -8.08 1.30 6.51
C LEU A 249 -9.48 1.69 6.96
N CYS A 250 -10.49 1.51 6.11
CA CYS A 250 -11.84 2.02 6.35
C CYS A 250 -12.60 1.24 7.43
N LYS A 251 -12.46 -0.08 7.46
CA LYS A 251 -13.29 -0.96 8.29
C LYS A 251 -12.60 -1.42 9.56
N HIS A 252 -11.28 -1.21 9.68
CA HIS A 252 -10.54 -1.61 10.87
C HIS A 252 -9.69 -0.46 11.43
N PHE A 253 -8.61 -0.10 10.73
CA PHE A 253 -7.57 0.78 11.30
C PHE A 253 -8.04 2.22 11.58
N TYR A 254 -8.80 2.83 10.67
CA TYR A 254 -9.45 4.14 10.84
C TYR A 254 -10.98 4.02 10.96
N LEU A 255 -11.47 2.88 11.46
CA LEU A 255 -12.90 2.75 11.75
C LEU A 255 -13.29 3.80 12.81
N ASN A 256 -14.35 4.55 12.54
CA ASN A 256 -14.91 5.46 13.54
C ASN A 256 -15.51 4.59 14.67
N SER A 257 -15.13 4.86 15.92
CA SER A 257 -15.55 4.09 17.10
C SER A 257 -17.06 3.98 17.27
N GLN A 258 -17.84 4.88 16.65
CA GLN A 258 -19.29 4.86 16.66
C GLN A 258 -19.92 4.02 15.55
N GLN A 259 -19.14 3.53 14.57
CA GLN A 259 -19.64 2.96 13.31
C GLN A 259 -19.40 1.45 13.17
N GLY A 260 -18.94 0.77 14.22
CA GLY A 260 -18.78 -0.68 14.23
C GLY A 260 -17.68 -1.15 15.18
N VAL A 261 -17.32 -2.42 15.05
CA VAL A 261 -16.26 -3.06 15.84
C VAL A 261 -15.10 -3.41 14.91
N ALA A 262 -13.94 -2.82 15.18
CA ALA A 262 -12.73 -3.18 14.47
C ALA A 262 -12.29 -4.59 14.88
N HIS A 263 -11.62 -5.28 13.96
CA HIS A 263 -11.25 -6.67 14.17
C HIS A 263 -10.18 -6.78 15.26
N GLU A 264 -10.45 -7.53 16.35
CA GLU A 264 -9.53 -7.71 17.50
C GLU A 264 -8.92 -6.39 18.03
N GLY A 265 -9.72 -5.32 18.11
CA GLY A 265 -9.24 -4.02 18.58
C GLY A 265 -8.23 -3.33 17.65
N PHE A 266 -8.02 -3.83 16.42
CA PHE A 266 -7.13 -3.26 15.41
C PHE A 266 -7.65 -1.91 14.88
N ASN A 267 -7.49 -0.86 15.70
CA ASN A 267 -8.01 0.47 15.44
C ASN A 267 -7.10 1.53 16.06
N ARG A 268 -6.68 2.51 15.26
CA ARG A 268 -5.79 3.59 15.67
C ARG A 268 -6.40 4.46 16.77
N HIS A 269 -7.69 4.75 16.70
CA HIS A 269 -8.38 5.60 17.67
C HIS A 269 -8.49 4.90 19.03
N ILE A 270 -8.86 3.60 19.03
CA ILE A 270 -8.83 2.76 20.23
C ILE A 270 -7.42 2.75 20.82
N ALA A 271 -6.39 2.44 20.02
CA ALA A 271 -5.00 2.43 20.48
C ALA A 271 -4.53 3.76 21.07
N SER A 272 -5.03 4.91 20.57
CA SER A 272 -4.66 6.22 21.11
C SER A 272 -5.37 6.59 22.41
N HIS A 273 -6.56 6.03 22.66
CA HIS A 273 -7.39 6.38 23.82
C HIS A 273 -7.45 5.32 24.91
N MET A 274 -7.09 4.08 24.57
CA MET A 274 -7.06 2.91 25.45
C MET A 274 -5.62 2.39 25.56
N ILE A 275 -4.64 3.29 25.71
CA ILE A 275 -3.21 2.94 25.87
C ILE A 275 -2.98 2.07 27.11
N SER A 276 -3.82 2.21 28.14
CA SER A 276 -3.79 1.40 29.35
C SER A 276 -4.31 -0.03 29.16
N ASP A 277 -5.02 -0.28 28.06
CA ASP A 277 -5.68 -1.55 27.82
C ASP A 277 -4.87 -2.31 26.76
N ASP A 278 -4.33 -3.47 27.14
CA ASP A 278 -3.38 -4.25 26.32
C ASP A 278 -4.00 -4.85 25.04
N ASP A 279 -5.30 -4.69 24.83
CA ASP A 279 -6.08 -5.36 23.78
C ASP A 279 -5.65 -4.98 22.35
N PHE A 280 -5.06 -3.80 22.14
CA PHE A 280 -4.64 -3.38 20.79
C PHE A 280 -3.19 -3.78 20.47
N SER A 281 -2.32 -3.87 21.46
CA SER A 281 -0.87 -4.08 21.31
C SER A 281 -0.51 -5.56 21.26
N THR A 282 -1.26 -6.37 20.51
CA THR A 282 -1.00 -7.79 20.35
C THR A 282 0.01 -8.06 19.23
N LYS A 283 0.61 -9.26 19.26
CA LYS A 283 1.45 -9.76 18.17
C LYS A 283 0.71 -9.73 16.83
N GLU A 284 -0.54 -10.18 16.83
CA GLU A 284 -1.40 -10.25 15.66
C GLU A 284 -1.68 -8.86 15.07
N ASN A 285 -1.96 -7.87 15.91
CA ASN A 285 -2.16 -6.49 15.46
C ASN A 285 -0.89 -5.84 14.91
N CYS A 286 0.28 -6.17 15.47
CA CYS A 286 1.56 -5.74 14.89
C CYS A 286 1.78 -6.36 13.49
N ILE A 287 1.45 -7.64 13.29
CA ILE A 287 1.50 -8.29 11.97
C ILE A 287 0.58 -7.57 10.98
N ARG A 288 -0.65 -7.20 11.39
CA ARG A 288 -1.59 -6.44 10.55
C ARG A 288 -1.03 -5.08 10.12
N LEU A 289 -0.28 -4.38 10.98
CA LEU A 289 0.40 -3.13 10.61
C LEU A 289 1.50 -3.36 9.55
N PHE A 290 2.34 -4.39 9.71
CA PHE A 290 3.38 -4.70 8.73
C PHE A 290 2.80 -5.18 7.39
N VAL A 291 1.73 -5.96 7.43
CA VAL A 291 0.97 -6.36 6.26
C VAL A 291 0.46 -5.12 5.50
N LEU A 292 -0.20 -4.19 6.21
CA LEU A 292 -0.67 -2.95 5.60
C LEU A 292 0.50 -2.15 5.00
N LEU A 293 1.59 -1.98 5.75
CA LEU A 293 2.79 -1.27 5.28
C LEU A 293 3.34 -1.87 3.98
N ASP A 294 3.45 -3.20 3.90
CA ASP A 294 3.91 -3.88 2.70
C ASP A 294 2.96 -3.67 1.53
N THR A 295 1.65 -3.81 1.75
CA THR A 295 0.62 -3.53 0.72
C THR A 295 0.72 -2.09 0.22
N MET A 296 1.00 -1.12 1.10
CA MET A 296 1.21 0.27 0.71
C MET A 296 2.43 0.41 -0.22
N THR A 297 3.52 -0.32 0.01
CA THR A 297 4.68 -0.28 -0.90
C THR A 297 4.36 -0.86 -2.28
N GLU A 298 3.54 -1.92 -2.36
CA GLU A 298 3.09 -2.48 -3.64
C GLU A 298 2.25 -1.46 -4.43
N LEU A 299 1.32 -0.80 -3.75
CA LEU A 299 0.50 0.25 -4.35
C LEU A 299 1.35 1.43 -4.81
N TYR A 300 2.35 1.82 -4.02
CA TYR A 300 3.28 2.89 -4.37
C TYR A 300 4.07 2.55 -5.64
N TYR A 301 4.57 1.32 -5.75
CA TYR A 301 5.25 0.83 -6.94
C TYR A 301 4.36 0.94 -8.19
N TYR A 302 3.11 0.45 -8.11
CA TYR A 302 2.18 0.51 -9.23
C TYR A 302 1.76 1.94 -9.61
N GLU A 303 1.68 2.85 -8.65
CA GLU A 303 1.30 4.25 -8.88
C GLU A 303 2.44 5.10 -9.44
N THR A 304 3.69 4.83 -9.06
CA THR A 304 4.81 5.71 -9.38
C THR A 304 5.74 5.21 -10.48
N TYR A 305 5.59 3.95 -10.90
CA TYR A 305 6.45 3.33 -11.90
C TYR A 305 7.95 3.36 -11.53
N CYS A 306 8.26 3.47 -10.24
CA CYS A 306 9.64 3.40 -9.77
C CYS A 306 10.20 1.99 -9.93
N HIS A 307 11.52 1.85 -9.91
CA HIS A 307 12.15 0.54 -9.88
C HIS A 307 11.84 -0.17 -8.56
N ASP A 308 11.54 -1.47 -8.63
CA ASP A 308 11.52 -2.32 -7.44
C ASP A 308 12.95 -2.79 -7.17
N TYR A 309 13.64 -2.12 -6.24
CA TYR A 309 15.06 -2.38 -6.00
C TYR A 309 15.32 -3.78 -5.42
N ARG A 310 14.29 -4.48 -4.93
CA ARG A 310 14.40 -5.85 -4.43
C ARG A 310 14.96 -6.82 -5.48
N PHE A 311 14.70 -6.60 -6.77
CA PHE A 311 15.20 -7.46 -7.84
C PHE A 311 16.70 -7.33 -8.11
N TYR A 312 17.33 -6.29 -7.57
CA TYR A 312 18.74 -5.99 -7.81
C TYR A 312 19.62 -6.21 -6.57
N LEU A 313 19.04 -6.63 -5.45
CA LEU A 313 19.79 -6.91 -4.23
C LEU A 313 20.61 -8.19 -4.39
N THR A 314 21.89 -8.11 -4.02
CA THR A 314 22.76 -9.29 -3.93
C THR A 314 22.64 -9.97 -2.57
N HIS A 315 23.18 -11.18 -2.46
CA HIS A 315 23.19 -11.90 -1.19
C HIS A 315 23.98 -11.12 -0.10
N GLU A 316 25.12 -10.55 -0.48
CA GLU A 316 26.03 -9.84 0.40
C GLU A 316 25.39 -8.59 1.00
N GLU A 317 24.55 -7.90 0.22
CA GLU A 317 23.81 -6.72 0.70
C GLU A 317 22.74 -7.08 1.74
N VAL A 318 22.13 -8.28 1.61
CA VAL A 318 21.00 -8.70 2.46
C VAL A 318 21.44 -9.45 3.71
N VAL A 319 22.53 -10.22 3.63
CA VAL A 319 22.90 -11.21 4.66
C VAL A 319 23.18 -10.57 6.02
N GLY A 320 23.74 -9.36 6.05
CA GLY A 320 24.00 -8.62 7.29
C GLY A 320 22.72 -8.35 8.08
N ASP A 321 21.74 -7.67 7.47
CA ASP A 321 20.45 -7.37 8.09
C ASP A 321 19.68 -8.65 8.44
N TYR A 322 19.70 -9.65 7.56
CA TYR A 322 19.09 -10.96 7.83
C TYR A 322 19.64 -11.61 9.12
N ASN A 323 20.96 -11.61 9.32
CA ASN A 323 21.58 -12.19 10.50
C ASN A 323 21.22 -11.41 11.77
N LEU A 324 21.28 -10.07 11.72
CA LEU A 324 20.89 -9.21 12.85
C LEU A 324 19.44 -9.44 13.28
N TYR A 325 18.51 -9.56 12.33
CA TYR A 325 17.12 -9.88 12.65
C TYR A 325 16.96 -11.27 13.28
N ASN A 326 17.70 -12.28 12.82
CA ASN A 326 17.68 -13.59 13.46
C ASN A 326 18.25 -13.56 14.87
N GLU A 327 19.27 -12.76 15.13
CA GLU A 327 19.81 -12.53 16.48
C GLU A 327 18.76 -11.89 17.39
N LEU A 328 18.07 -10.85 16.92
CA LEU A 328 16.98 -10.21 17.67
C LEU A 328 15.85 -11.18 18.03
N ILE A 329 15.45 -12.05 17.10
CA ILE A 329 14.42 -13.08 17.36
C ILE A 329 14.90 -14.07 18.44
N LYS A 330 16.18 -14.48 18.38
CA LYS A 330 16.78 -15.37 19.37
C LYS A 330 16.83 -14.71 20.74
N GLU A 331 17.22 -13.44 20.81
CA GLU A 331 17.28 -12.66 22.04
C GLU A 331 15.89 -12.48 22.66
N GLY A 332 14.91 -12.01 21.87
CA GLY A 332 13.53 -11.81 22.31
C GLY A 332 12.80 -13.08 22.73
N SER A 333 13.33 -14.25 22.37
CA SER A 333 12.78 -15.55 22.79
C SER A 333 13.36 -16.07 24.10
N ARG A 334 14.35 -15.39 24.69
CA ARG A 334 14.92 -15.77 25.98
C ARG A 334 13.97 -15.35 27.11
N PRO A 335 13.84 -16.15 28.19
CA PRO A 335 13.00 -15.78 29.33
C PRO A 335 13.57 -14.58 30.12
N ASN A 336 14.89 -14.43 30.15
CA ASN A 336 15.58 -13.42 30.97
C ASN A 336 16.04 -12.20 30.14
N THR A 337 15.16 -11.63 29.32
CA THR A 337 15.48 -10.37 28.64
C THR A 337 15.41 -9.19 29.61
N ILE A 338 16.07 -8.08 29.26
CA ILE A 338 15.97 -6.82 30.01
C ILE A 338 14.52 -6.36 30.03
N GLU A 339 13.83 -6.45 28.89
CA GLU A 339 12.42 -6.13 28.75
C GLU A 339 11.56 -6.95 29.72
N ASN A 340 11.71 -8.29 29.77
CA ASN A 340 10.94 -9.12 30.70
C ASN A 340 11.25 -8.80 32.16
N SER A 341 12.51 -8.44 32.45
CA SER A 341 12.95 -8.12 33.81
C SER A 341 12.40 -6.77 34.30
N LEU A 342 12.24 -5.80 33.41
CA LEU A 342 11.78 -4.45 33.73
C LEU A 342 10.26 -4.28 33.60
N LEU A 343 9.65 -4.96 32.63
CA LEU A 343 8.24 -4.79 32.26
C LEU A 343 7.35 -5.95 32.75
N GLY A 344 7.94 -7.01 33.31
CA GLY A 344 7.26 -8.27 33.61
C GLY A 344 7.15 -9.16 32.36
N ASN A 345 6.58 -10.37 32.50
CA ASN A 345 6.34 -11.24 31.35
C ASN A 345 5.31 -10.59 30.40
N VAL A 346 5.79 -9.83 29.41
CA VAL A 346 4.97 -9.29 28.32
C VAL A 346 4.75 -10.44 27.34
N CYS A 347 3.56 -11.05 27.35
CA CYS A 347 3.20 -12.17 26.49
C CYS A 347 2.69 -11.72 25.11
#